data_AF-A0A9P0PRP0-F1
#
_entry.id   AF-A0A9P0PRP0-F1
#
_cell.length_a   1.000
_cell.length_b   1.000
_cell.length_c   1.000
_cell.angle_alpha   90.00
_cell.angle_beta   90.00
_cell.angle_gamma   90.00
#
_symmetry.space_group_name_H-M   'P 1'
#
loop_
_entity.id
_entity.type
_entity.pdbx_description
1 polymer ?
#
loop_
_entity_poly.entity_id
_entity_poly.type
_entity_poly.pdbx_seq_one_letter_code
_entity_poly.pdbx_strand_id
1 'polypeptide(L)' 'MNFYIYTYLYINRKHYHSLNVQMIFDEHLKIMNVNSRFPGSTHDSFIWSQSRIEEFLRMLSEEYMGSLY' A
#
# COMPACT_ATOMS: atom_id res chain seq x y z
N MET A 1 -7.12 -14.23 -26.16
CA MET A 1 -7.63 -14.83 -24.90
C MET A 1 -6.61 -14.60 -23.78
N ASN A 2 -6.52 -13.37 -23.27
CA ASN A 2 -5.61 -12.97 -22.16
C ASN A 2 -6.18 -11.77 -21.39
N PHE A 3 -7.02 -10.95 -22.02
CA PHE A 3 -7.65 -9.78 -21.40
C PHE A 3 -8.55 -10.11 -20.20
N TYR A 4 -9.30 -11.22 -20.25
CA TYR A 4 -10.16 -11.67 -19.16
C TYR A 4 -9.38 -12.05 -17.90
N ILE A 5 -8.13 -12.54 -18.05
CA ILE A 5 -7.26 -12.88 -16.92
C ILE A 5 -6.82 -11.61 -16.20
N TYR A 6 -6.42 -10.56 -16.93
CA TYR A 6 -6.04 -9.31 -16.28
C TYR A 6 -7.22 -8.60 -15.62
N THR A 7 -8.44 -8.74 -16.15
CA THR A 7 -9.62 -8.07 -15.58
C THR A 7 -10.04 -8.62 -14.22
N TYR A 8 -9.91 -9.93 -13.96
CA TYR A 8 -10.34 -10.51 -12.69
C TYR A 8 -9.50 -10.02 -11.50
N LEU A 9 -8.23 -9.65 -11.74
CA LEU A 9 -7.36 -9.10 -10.70
C LEU A 9 -7.90 -7.77 -10.15
N TYR A 10 -8.64 -7.02 -10.96
CA TYR A 10 -9.24 -5.77 -10.50
C TYR A 10 -10.55 -5.97 -9.74
N ILE A 11 -11.07 -7.20 -9.63
CA ILE A 11 -12.28 -7.47 -8.88
C ILE A 11 -11.96 -7.61 -7.39
N ASN A 12 -12.53 -6.72 -6.58
CA ASN A 12 -12.41 -6.80 -5.12
C ASN A 12 -13.38 -7.84 -4.52
N ARG A 13 -13.29 -8.06 -3.20
CA ARG A 13 -14.17 -8.99 -2.46
C ARG A 13 -15.67 -8.65 -2.52
N LYS A 14 -16.01 -7.43 -2.94
CA LYS A 14 -17.39 -6.97 -3.15
C LYS A 14 -17.85 -7.12 -4.61
N HIS A 15 -17.06 -7.75 -5.47
CA HIS A 15 -17.34 -7.99 -6.89
C HIS A 15 -17.37 -6.71 -7.75
N TYR A 16 -16.67 -5.65 -7.34
CA TYR A 16 -16.51 -4.44 -8.15
C TYR A 16 -15.09 -4.36 -8.72
N HIS A 17 -14.98 -3.81 -9.93
CA HIS A 17 -13.69 -3.38 -10.48
C HIS A 17 -13.16 -2.21 -9.67
N SER A 18 -11.98 -2.37 -9.08
CA SER A 18 -11.34 -1.32 -8.30
C SER A 18 -9.80 -1.43 -8.34
N LEU A 19 -9.15 -0.36 -7.92
CA LEU A 19 -7.77 -0.38 -7.44
C LEU A 19 -7.79 -0.50 -5.93
N ASN A 20 -6.71 -1.04 -5.38
CA ASN A 20 -6.42 -0.92 -3.95
C ASN A 20 -5.25 0.07 -3.79
N VAL A 21 -5.49 1.14 -3.04
CA VAL A 21 -4.59 2.30 -2.98
C VAL A 21 -4.21 2.57 -1.52
N GLN A 22 -2.92 2.48 -1.22
CA GLN A 22 -2.38 2.96 0.05
C GLN A 22 -2.15 4.47 -0.05
N MET A 23 -2.62 5.23 0.95
CA MET A 23 -2.36 6.65 1.10
C MET A 23 -1.91 6.97 2.52
N ILE A 24 -0.96 7.89 2.65
CA ILE A 24 -0.46 8.39 3.94
C ILE A 24 -0.65 9.91 3.94
N PHE A 25 -1.14 10.43 5.06
CA PHE A 25 -1.40 11.84 5.28
C PHE A 25 -0.64 12.34 6.51
N ASP A 26 -0.33 13.63 6.52
CA ASP A 26 0.08 14.33 7.74
C ASP A 26 -1.15 14.76 8.58
N GLU A 27 -0.90 15.37 9.74
CA GLU A 27 -1.92 15.89 10.65
C GLU A 27 -2.78 17.02 10.04
N HIS A 28 -2.31 17.62 8.94
CA HIS A 28 -3.01 18.66 8.19
C HIS A 28 -3.75 18.11 6.96
N LEU A 29 -3.90 16.78 6.86
CA LEU A 29 -4.53 16.07 5.74
C LEU A 29 -3.80 16.27 4.40
N LYS A 30 -2.53 16.66 4.42
CA LYS A 30 -1.71 16.71 3.22
C LYS A 30 -1.31 15.30 2.81
N ILE A 31 -1.46 15.00 1.53
CA ILE A 31 -1.02 13.72 0.97
C ILE A 31 0.51 13.67 0.99
N MET A 32 1.06 12.69 1.70
CA MET A 32 2.50 12.45 1.83
C MET A 32 2.99 11.28 0.98
N ASN A 33 2.13 10.28 0.78
CA ASN A 33 2.43 9.15 -0.08
C ASN A 33 1.16 8.60 -0.71
N VAL A 34 1.26 8.15 -1.96
CA VAL A 34 0.21 7.41 -2.68
C VAL A 34 0.85 6.23 -3.40
N ASN A 35 0.29 5.04 -3.20
CA ASN A 35 0.67 3.84 -3.92
C ASN A 35 -0.58 3.18 -4.51
N SER A 36 -0.82 3.42 -5.81
CA SER A 36 -2.01 2.98 -6.55
C SER A 36 -1.71 1.87 -7.57
N ARG A 37 -0.61 1.14 -7.39
CA ARG A 37 -0.10 0.17 -8.38
C ARG A 37 -0.82 -1.18 -8.34
N PHE A 38 -1.79 -1.34 -7.44
CA PHE A 38 -2.33 -2.65 -7.10
C PHE A 38 -3.79 -2.81 -7.53
N PRO A 39 -4.11 -3.93 -8.19
CA PRO A 39 -5.49 -4.30 -8.48
C PRO A 39 -6.32 -4.48 -7.21
N GLY A 40 -7.64 -4.32 -7.34
CA GLY A 40 -8.61 -4.41 -6.23
C GLY A 40 -8.65 -5.75 -5.50
N SER A 41 -8.13 -6.84 -6.10
CA SER A 41 -7.99 -8.14 -5.43
C SER A 41 -6.78 -8.22 -4.49
N THR A 42 -5.90 -7.22 -4.49
CA THR A 42 -4.65 -7.23 -3.72
C THR A 42 -4.92 -7.03 -2.24
N HIS A 43 -4.23 -7.78 -1.38
CA HIS A 43 -4.32 -7.65 0.07
C HIS A 43 -3.53 -6.43 0.57
N ASP A 44 -4.09 -5.68 1.52
CA ASP A 44 -3.48 -4.46 2.08
C ASP A 44 -2.09 -4.72 2.68
N SER A 45 -1.91 -5.87 3.35
CA SER A 45 -0.61 -6.26 3.92
C SER A 45 0.47 -6.46 2.86
N PHE A 46 0.10 -6.90 1.66
CA PHE A 46 1.02 -7.02 0.54
C PHE A 46 1.37 -5.64 -0.05
N ILE A 47 0.41 -4.72 -0.10
CA ILE A 47 0.66 -3.34 -0.53
C ILE A 47 1.62 -2.65 0.44
N TRP A 48 1.40 -2.83 1.75
CA TRP A 48 2.25 -2.30 2.80
C TRP A 48 3.66 -2.87 2.74
N SER A 49 3.83 -4.19 2.62
CA SER A 49 5.17 -4.80 2.56
C SER A 49 5.95 -4.46 1.29
N GLN A 50 5.27 -4.03 0.23
CA GLN A 50 5.88 -3.54 -1.01
C GLN A 50 6.08 -2.02 -1.02
N SER A 51 5.69 -1.31 0.06
CA SER A 51 5.82 0.14 0.18
C SER A 51 7.21 0.51 0.69
N ARG A 52 7.90 1.41 -0.02
CA ARG A 52 9.17 2.00 0.46
C ARG A 52 9.02 2.75 1.79
N ILE A 53 7.80 3.22 2.10
CA ILE A 53 7.53 3.89 3.37
C ILE A 53 7.58 2.89 4.54
N GLU A 54 7.22 1.62 4.32
CA GLU A 54 7.34 0.61 5.38
C GLU A 54 8.80 0.45 5.80
N GLU A 55 9.69 0.30 4.82
CA GLU A 55 11.14 0.20 5.06
C GLU A 55 11.69 1.44 5.78
N PHE A 56 11.31 2.63 5.31
CA PHE A 56 11.73 3.89 5.92
C PHE A 56 11.28 4.02 7.38
N LEU A 57 10.02 3.70 7.68
CA LEU A 57 9.50 3.79 9.05
C LEU A 57 10.14 2.75 9.97
N ARG A 58 10.45 1.56 9.46
CA ARG A 58 11.17 0.54 10.21
C ARG A 58 12.58 1.03 10.58
N MET A 59 13.33 1.56 9.61
CA MET A 59 14.66 2.14 9.86
C MET A 59 14.62 3.27 10.90
N LEU A 60 13.66 4.19 10.76
CA LEU A 60 13.49 5.28 11.72
C LEU A 60 13.18 4.75 13.13
N SER A 61 12.37 3.69 13.24
CA SER A 61 12.05 3.07 14.52
C SER A 61 13.26 2.40 15.17
N GLU A 62 14.11 1.74 14.36
CA GLU A 62 15.34 1.10 14.83
C GLU A 62 16.36 2.15 15.30
N GLU A 63 16.53 3.25 14.56
CA GLU A 63 17.40 4.37 14.95
C GLU A 63 16.92 5.02 16.26
N TYR A 64 15.62 5.27 16.38
CA TYR A 64 15.04 5.84 17.60
C TYR A 64 15.26 4.93 18.80
N MET A 65 15.01 3.62 18.66
CA MET A 65 15.27 2.64 19.71
C MET A 65 16.75 2.56 20.07
N GLY A 66 17.65 2.59 19.08
CA GLY A 66 19.10 2.61 19.29
C GLY A 66 19.60 3.86 20.01
N SER A 67 18.90 5.00 19.90
CA SER A 67 19.24 6.23 20.62
C SER A 67 18.83 6.23 22.10
N LEU A 68 17.93 5.33 22.50
CA LEU A 68 17.39 5.25 23.86
C LEU A 68 18.18 4.30 24.78
N TYR A 69 19.08 3.50 24.23
CA TYR A 69 19.94 2.54 24.95
C TYR A 69 21.42 2.92 24.81
#